data_AF-A0AAW0X4H7-F1
#
_entry.id   AF-A0AAW0X4H7-F1
#
_cell.length_a   1.000
_cell.length_b   1.000
_cell.length_c   1.000
_cell.angle_alpha   90.00
_cell.angle_beta   90.00
_cell.angle_gamma   90.00
#
_symmetry.space_group_name_H-M   'P 1'
#
loop_
_entity.id
_entity.type
_entity.pdbx_description
1 polymer ?
#
loop_
_entity_poly.entity_id
_entity_poly.type
_entity_poly.pdbx_seq_one_letter_code
_entity_poly.pdbx_strand_id
1 'polypeptide(L)'
;SNILAGTRSQIQSVVKSGIIQELIKAAQKDEISVKKEVIWALSNMTQGGTQAHIEAVVGVGGLQLLVDSLLTDNVNIVLVAAEGIKNMLEKFDNVEKIKAMIEEYGGVDYMETNLQHVNDEVGFKMNDILNTYFPDPSFTFPTQMKKDFYENTDINQSLSRKATKYVAELVSP
;
A
#
# COMPACT_ATOMS: atom_id res chain seq x y z
N SER A 1 1.33 6.71 -13.32
CA SER A 1 1.79 6.89 -11.93
C SER A 1 2.03 8.35 -11.54
N ASN A 2 2.91 9.10 -12.21
CA ASN A 2 3.33 10.46 -11.77
C ASN A 2 2.20 11.49 -11.64
N ILE A 3 1.18 11.47 -12.51
CA ILE A 3 0.02 12.39 -12.40
C ILE A 3 -0.79 12.10 -11.13
N LEU A 4 -0.90 10.83 -10.74
CA LEU A 4 -1.62 10.40 -9.54
C LEU A 4 -0.82 10.65 -8.24
N ALA A 5 0.48 10.94 -8.34
CA ALA A 5 1.30 11.46 -7.24
C ALA A 5 1.25 13.00 -7.14
N GLY A 6 0.52 13.66 -8.03
CA GLY A 6 0.43 15.11 -8.11
C GLY A 6 -0.60 15.71 -7.15
N THR A 7 -1.04 16.92 -7.47
CA THR A 7 -2.06 17.66 -6.73
C THR A 7 -3.42 16.96 -6.78
N ARG A 8 -4.29 17.26 -5.81
CA ARG A 8 -5.69 16.77 -5.80
C ARG A 8 -6.45 17.08 -7.09
N SER A 9 -6.16 18.20 -7.74
CA SER A 9 -6.77 18.57 -9.04
C SER A 9 -6.31 17.64 -10.18
N GLN A 10 -5.03 17.26 -10.19
CA GLN A 10 -4.50 16.29 -11.14
C GLN A 10 -5.10 14.90 -10.90
N ILE A 11 -5.17 14.46 -9.65
CA ILE A 11 -5.85 13.20 -9.29
C ILE A 11 -7.31 13.22 -9.73
N GLN A 12 -8.04 14.30 -9.42
CA GLN A 12 -9.45 14.43 -9.77
C GLN A 12 -9.68 14.37 -11.29
N SER A 13 -8.75 14.91 -12.09
CA SER A 13 -8.80 14.86 -13.54
C SER A 13 -8.66 13.43 -14.07
N VAL A 14 -7.77 12.63 -13.45
CA VAL A 14 -7.61 11.20 -13.77
C VAL A 14 -8.83 10.37 -13.35
N VAL A 15 -9.41 10.64 -12.19
CA VAL A 15 -10.65 9.98 -11.75
C VAL A 15 -11.79 10.27 -12.74
N LYS A 16 -11.96 11.53 -13.15
CA LYS A 16 -13.02 11.95 -14.08
C LYS A 16 -12.89 11.38 -15.49
N SER A 17 -11.67 11.03 -15.94
CA SER A 17 -11.49 10.44 -17.26
C SER A 17 -11.91 8.97 -17.34
N GLY A 18 -12.17 8.32 -16.21
CA GLY A 18 -12.52 6.91 -16.14
C GLY A 18 -11.33 5.96 -16.38
N ILE A 19 -10.13 6.48 -16.62
CA ILE A 19 -8.96 5.67 -16.98
C ILE A 19 -8.55 4.68 -15.87
N ILE A 20 -8.89 4.95 -14.60
CA ILE A 20 -8.58 4.07 -13.47
C ILE A 20 -9.18 2.68 -13.67
N GLN A 21 -10.40 2.59 -14.19
CA GLN A 21 -11.04 1.31 -14.45
C GLN A 21 -10.29 0.50 -15.52
N GLU A 22 -9.81 1.17 -16.58
CA GLU A 22 -9.03 0.52 -17.64
C GLU A 22 -7.64 0.09 -17.16
N LEU A 23 -7.01 0.88 -16.28
CA LEU A 23 -5.74 0.51 -15.64
C LEU A 23 -5.90 -0.74 -14.78
N ILE A 24 -6.99 -0.84 -14.00
CA ILE A 24 -7.27 -2.04 -13.19
C ILE A 24 -7.44 -3.27 -14.08
N LYS A 25 -8.23 -3.17 -15.15
CA LYS A 25 -8.39 -4.26 -16.13
C LYS A 25 -7.07 -4.66 -16.78
N ALA A 26 -6.19 -3.69 -17.08
CA ALA A 26 -4.88 -3.97 -17.66
C ALA A 26 -3.96 -4.71 -16.67
N ALA A 27 -4.00 -4.35 -15.38
CA ALA A 27 -3.21 -5.00 -14.33
C ALA A 27 -3.64 -6.44 -14.01
N GLN A 28 -4.86 -6.83 -14.39
CA GLN A 28 -5.35 -8.21 -14.25
C GLN A 28 -4.79 -9.16 -15.32
N LYS A 29 -4.11 -8.64 -16.35
CA LYS A 29 -3.40 -9.46 -17.35
C LYS A 29 -2.03 -9.88 -16.80
N ASP A 30 -1.47 -10.98 -17.32
CA ASP A 30 -0.19 -11.59 -16.86
C ASP A 30 1.08 -10.78 -17.19
N GLU A 31 0.97 -9.46 -17.42
CA GLU A 31 2.14 -8.60 -17.62
C GLU A 31 2.55 -7.91 -16.32
N ILE A 32 3.57 -8.47 -15.66
CA ILE A 32 4.06 -7.99 -14.35
C ILE A 32 4.49 -6.51 -14.38
N SER A 33 5.10 -6.05 -15.49
CA SER A 33 5.49 -4.64 -15.68
C SER A 33 4.30 -3.69 -15.59
N VAL A 34 3.19 -4.05 -16.24
CA VAL A 34 1.95 -3.26 -16.21
C VAL A 34 1.34 -3.29 -14.81
N LYS A 35 1.22 -4.49 -14.20
CA LYS A 35 0.68 -4.62 -12.85
C LYS A 35 1.45 -3.74 -11.86
N LYS A 36 2.79 -3.76 -11.89
CA LYS A 36 3.64 -2.93 -11.02
C LYS A 36 3.32 -1.44 -11.16
N GLU A 37 3.24 -0.91 -12.38
CA GLU A 37 2.95 0.51 -12.60
C GLU A 37 1.55 0.92 -12.16
N VAL A 38 0.57 0.04 -12.33
CA VAL A 38 -0.81 0.28 -11.89
C VAL A 38 -0.89 0.29 -10.37
N ILE A 39 -0.30 -0.71 -9.69
CA ILE A 39 -0.26 -0.77 -8.22
C ILE A 39 0.44 0.46 -7.64
N TRP A 40 1.57 0.87 -8.23
CA TRP A 40 2.28 2.09 -7.86
C TRP A 40 1.41 3.34 -8.05
N ALA A 41 0.69 3.43 -9.17
CA ALA A 41 -0.21 4.54 -9.44
C ALA A 41 -1.37 4.63 -8.43
N LEU A 42 -1.96 3.50 -8.06
CA LEU A 42 -3.03 3.43 -7.05
C LEU A 42 -2.52 3.79 -5.66
N SER A 43 -1.35 3.28 -5.25
CA SER A 43 -0.73 3.64 -3.97
C SER A 43 -0.50 5.14 -3.85
N ASN A 44 0.09 5.77 -4.87
CA ASN A 44 0.30 7.23 -4.87
C ASN A 44 -1.01 8.02 -4.76
N MET A 45 -2.06 7.55 -5.45
CA MET A 45 -3.39 8.15 -5.37
C MET A 45 -3.93 8.07 -3.94
N THR A 46 -3.81 6.93 -3.25
CA THR A 46 -4.25 6.80 -1.84
C THR A 46 -3.43 7.67 -0.89
N GLN A 47 -2.17 7.96 -1.23
CA GLN A 47 -1.32 8.82 -0.42
C GLN A 47 -1.74 10.30 -0.50
N GLY A 48 -1.95 10.84 -1.70
CA GLY A 48 -2.28 12.26 -1.94
C GLY A 48 -3.77 12.58 -2.12
N GLY A 49 -4.60 11.56 -2.26
CA GLY A 49 -6.03 11.67 -2.56
C GLY A 49 -6.90 12.15 -1.39
N THR A 50 -8.15 12.47 -1.71
CA THR A 50 -9.21 12.73 -0.72
C THR A 50 -10.03 11.46 -0.51
N GLN A 51 -10.87 11.44 0.52
CA GLN A 51 -11.84 10.37 0.72
C GLN A 51 -12.63 10.03 -0.56
N ALA A 52 -13.16 11.05 -1.24
CA ALA A 52 -13.91 10.86 -2.49
C ALA A 52 -13.08 10.21 -3.62
N HIS A 53 -11.77 10.48 -3.70
CA HIS A 53 -10.89 9.80 -4.66
C HIS A 53 -10.71 8.32 -4.30
N ILE A 54 -10.55 8.03 -3.01
CA ILE A 54 -10.42 6.65 -2.52
C ILE A 54 -11.71 5.88 -2.78
N GLU A 55 -12.88 6.45 -2.45
CA GLU A 55 -14.20 5.86 -2.75
C GLU A 55 -14.37 5.54 -4.24
N ALA A 56 -13.95 6.46 -5.13
CA ALA A 56 -14.01 6.23 -6.57
C ALA A 56 -13.15 5.03 -6.98
N VAL A 57 -11.95 4.88 -6.42
CA VAL A 57 -11.04 3.76 -6.71
C VAL A 57 -11.54 2.44 -6.13
N VAL A 58 -12.07 2.46 -4.91
CA VAL A 58 -12.75 1.30 -4.30
C VAL A 58 -13.92 0.86 -5.17
N GLY A 59 -14.75 1.80 -5.63
CA GLY A 59 -15.92 1.53 -6.47
C GLY A 59 -15.62 0.92 -7.84
N VAL A 60 -14.38 1.00 -8.32
CA VAL A 60 -13.94 0.37 -9.59
C VAL A 60 -13.05 -0.86 -9.37
N GLY A 61 -12.98 -1.40 -8.15
CA GLY A 61 -12.25 -2.63 -7.84
C GLY A 61 -10.77 -2.43 -7.48
N GLY A 62 -10.34 -1.19 -7.20
CA GLY A 62 -8.95 -0.90 -6.87
C GLY A 62 -8.49 -1.54 -5.56
N LEU A 63 -9.38 -1.66 -4.56
CA LEU A 63 -9.06 -2.35 -3.31
C LEU A 63 -8.80 -3.85 -3.53
N GLN A 64 -9.68 -4.52 -4.28
CA GLN A 64 -9.50 -5.93 -4.60
C GLN A 64 -8.18 -6.18 -5.33
N LEU A 65 -7.84 -5.35 -6.32
CA LEU A 65 -6.56 -5.45 -7.03
C LEU A 65 -5.35 -5.31 -6.08
N LEU A 66 -5.42 -4.42 -5.08
CA LEU A 66 -4.35 -4.27 -4.08
C LEU A 66 -4.26 -5.51 -3.19
N VAL A 67 -5.39 -6.03 -2.72
CA VAL A 67 -5.45 -7.26 -1.90
C VAL A 67 -4.89 -8.46 -2.67
N ASP A 68 -5.32 -8.69 -3.90
CA ASP A 68 -4.82 -9.78 -4.75
C ASP A 68 -3.32 -9.66 -5.02
N SER A 69 -2.78 -8.44 -5.02
CA SER A 69 -1.36 -8.17 -5.24
C SER A 69 -0.48 -8.51 -4.04
N LEU A 70 -1.05 -8.90 -2.89
CA LEU A 70 -0.29 -9.45 -1.75
C LEU A 70 0.21 -10.88 -2.00
N LEU A 71 -0.34 -11.58 -3.00
CA LEU A 71 0.01 -12.97 -3.32
C LEU A 71 1.11 -13.12 -4.38
N THR A 72 1.68 -12.01 -4.88
CA THR A 72 2.76 -12.09 -5.87
C THR A 72 4.12 -12.30 -5.21
N ASP A 73 5.01 -13.04 -5.89
CA ASP A 73 6.40 -13.20 -5.46
C ASP A 73 7.24 -11.91 -5.59
N ASN A 74 6.70 -10.87 -6.24
CA ASN A 74 7.41 -9.60 -6.39
C ASN A 74 7.29 -8.74 -5.14
N VAL A 75 8.33 -8.78 -4.30
CA VAL A 75 8.44 -8.01 -3.05
C VAL A 75 8.03 -6.54 -3.20
N ASN A 76 8.46 -5.86 -4.26
CA ASN A 76 8.12 -4.44 -4.45
C ASN A 76 6.64 -4.23 -4.68
N ILE A 77 5.97 -5.13 -5.42
CA ILE A 77 4.52 -5.04 -5.63
C ILE A 77 3.80 -5.28 -4.31
N VAL A 78 4.20 -6.28 -3.53
CA VAL A 78 3.60 -6.59 -2.21
C VAL A 78 3.72 -5.39 -1.26
N LEU A 79 4.91 -4.80 -1.13
CA LEU A 79 5.14 -3.65 -0.24
C LEU A 79 4.32 -2.42 -0.61
N VAL A 80 4.21 -2.13 -1.92
CA VAL A 80 3.44 -1.00 -2.45
C VAL A 80 1.94 -1.26 -2.35
N ALA A 81 1.49 -2.50 -2.58
CA ALA A 81 0.10 -2.88 -2.38
C ALA A 81 -0.32 -2.74 -0.92
N ALA A 82 0.50 -3.23 0.02
CA ALA A 82 0.28 -3.05 1.45
C ALA A 82 0.26 -1.56 1.85
N GLU A 83 1.03 -0.70 1.17
CA GLU A 83 1.00 0.75 1.41
C GLU A 83 -0.33 1.35 0.98
N GLY A 84 -0.82 0.97 -0.20
CA GLY A 84 -2.13 1.37 -0.68
C GLY A 84 -3.24 0.95 0.28
N ILE A 85 -3.23 -0.30 0.72
CA ILE A 85 -4.21 -0.85 1.68
C ILE A 85 -4.19 -0.08 2.99
N LYS A 86 -3.01 0.13 3.58
CA LYS A 86 -2.85 0.90 4.83
C LYS A 86 -3.37 2.33 4.68
N ASN A 87 -3.02 3.02 3.59
CA ASN A 87 -3.51 4.38 3.33
C ASN A 87 -5.05 4.42 3.21
N MET A 88 -5.66 3.40 2.60
CA MET A 88 -7.13 3.30 2.56
C MET A 88 -7.71 3.06 3.96
N LEU A 89 -7.14 2.16 4.77
CA LEU A 89 -7.58 1.93 6.15
C LEU A 89 -7.48 3.18 7.03
N GLU A 90 -6.45 4.01 6.85
CA GLU A 90 -6.24 5.24 7.61
C GLU A 90 -7.17 6.39 7.20
N LYS A 91 -7.46 6.52 5.91
CA LYS A 91 -8.12 7.71 5.36
C LYS A 91 -9.58 7.50 5.01
N PHE A 92 -10.04 6.25 4.98
CA PHE A 92 -11.42 5.96 4.64
C PHE A 92 -12.34 6.26 5.82
N ASP A 93 -13.31 7.17 5.61
CA ASP A 93 -14.21 7.65 6.68
C ASP A 93 -14.91 6.52 7.41
N ASN A 94 -15.29 5.45 6.70
CA ASN A 94 -15.86 4.24 7.28
C ASN A 94 -14.86 3.09 7.26
N VAL A 95 -13.92 3.10 8.22
CA VAL A 95 -12.88 2.07 8.35
C VAL A 95 -13.47 0.65 8.45
N GLU A 96 -14.60 0.47 9.13
CA GLU A 96 -15.24 -0.84 9.28
C GLU A 96 -15.74 -1.38 7.93
N LYS A 97 -16.20 -0.51 7.03
CA LYS A 97 -16.55 -0.92 5.67
C LYS A 97 -15.32 -1.40 4.89
N ILE A 98 -14.19 -0.69 4.97
CA ILE A 98 -12.96 -1.12 4.29
C ILE A 98 -12.41 -2.42 4.88
N LYS A 99 -12.44 -2.56 6.21
CA LYS A 99 -12.07 -3.80 6.89
C LYS A 99 -12.90 -4.99 6.39
N ALA A 100 -14.22 -4.85 6.37
CA ALA A 100 -15.12 -5.90 5.88
C ALA A 100 -14.83 -6.28 4.42
N MET A 101 -14.55 -5.30 3.55
CA MET A 101 -14.18 -5.58 2.15
C MET A 101 -12.83 -6.31 2.04
N ILE A 102 -11.83 -5.93 2.86
CA ILE A 102 -10.53 -6.62 2.90
C ILE A 102 -10.70 -8.07 3.35
N GLU A 103 -11.51 -8.32 4.38
CA GLU A 103 -11.84 -9.67 4.84
C GLU A 103 -12.55 -10.48 3.75
N GLU A 104 -13.54 -9.91 3.08
CA GLU A 104 -14.27 -10.55 1.98
C GLU A 104 -13.35 -10.94 0.81
N TYR A 105 -12.33 -10.14 0.54
CA TYR A 105 -11.33 -10.42 -0.49
C TYR A 105 -10.21 -11.39 -0.04
N GLY A 106 -10.29 -11.94 1.18
CA GLY A 106 -9.26 -12.84 1.72
C GLY A 106 -7.98 -12.13 2.16
N GLY A 107 -8.00 -10.80 2.27
CA GLY A 107 -6.80 -10.01 2.52
C GLY A 107 -6.15 -10.27 3.87
N VAL A 108 -6.93 -10.64 4.90
CA VAL A 108 -6.39 -11.01 6.21
C VAL A 108 -5.52 -12.27 6.09
N ASP A 109 -6.04 -13.33 5.43
CA ASP A 109 -5.32 -14.58 5.21
C ASP A 109 -4.04 -14.37 4.36
N TYR A 110 -4.11 -13.48 3.36
CA TYR A 110 -2.96 -13.15 2.53
C TYR A 110 -1.89 -12.40 3.32
N MET A 111 -2.29 -11.46 4.19
CA MET A 111 -1.37 -10.76 5.09
C MET A 111 -0.75 -11.73 6.11
N GLU A 112 -1.53 -12.66 6.66
CA GLU A 112 -1.05 -13.67 7.61
C GLU A 112 0.01 -14.58 6.96
N THR A 113 -0.26 -15.07 5.75
CA THR A 113 0.70 -15.88 4.98
C THR A 113 2.03 -15.15 4.76
N ASN A 114 1.97 -13.83 4.62
CA ASN A 114 3.14 -12.97 4.42
C ASN A 114 3.86 -12.56 5.73
N LEU A 115 3.37 -12.93 6.92
CA LEU A 115 4.04 -12.63 8.20
C LEU A 115 5.42 -13.28 8.31
N GLN A 116 5.61 -14.42 7.66
CA GLN A 116 6.86 -15.20 7.65
C GLN A 116 7.62 -15.07 6.32
N HIS A 117 7.34 -14.01 5.56
CA HIS A 117 7.93 -13.82 4.24
C HIS A 117 9.47 -13.69 4.34
N VAL A 118 10.20 -14.21 3.35
CA VAL A 118 11.69 -14.22 3.32
C VAL A 118 12.32 -12.83 3.33
N ASN A 119 11.54 -11.83 2.94
CA ASN A 119 11.89 -10.42 3.06
C ASN A 119 11.18 -9.88 4.31
N ASP A 120 11.97 -9.50 5.32
CA ASP A 120 11.43 -9.11 6.61
C ASP A 120 10.54 -7.86 6.53
N GLU A 121 10.84 -6.91 5.62
CA GLU A 121 10.03 -5.69 5.43
C GLU A 121 8.58 -6.01 5.08
N VAL A 122 8.36 -7.04 4.25
CA VAL A 122 7.02 -7.55 3.93
C VAL A 122 6.33 -8.01 5.21
N GLY A 123 6.99 -8.86 6.00
CA GLY A 123 6.46 -9.35 7.26
C GLY A 123 6.10 -8.23 8.24
N PHE A 124 6.97 -7.24 8.42
CA PHE A 124 6.69 -6.09 9.31
C PHE A 124 5.47 -5.30 8.87
N LYS A 125 5.33 -5.08 7.56
CA LYS A 125 4.22 -4.32 7.01
C LYS A 125 2.88 -5.03 7.21
N MET A 126 2.85 -6.35 7.02
CA MET A 126 1.66 -7.15 7.31
C MET A 126 1.34 -7.15 8.80
N ASN A 127 2.35 -7.34 9.64
CA ASN A 127 2.18 -7.31 11.09
C ASN A 127 1.65 -5.95 11.59
N ASP A 128 2.13 -4.84 11.02
CA ASP A 128 1.65 -3.49 11.36
C ASP A 128 0.15 -3.31 11.02
N ILE A 129 -0.25 -3.71 9.80
CA ILE A 129 -1.64 -3.63 9.36
C ILE A 129 -2.54 -4.55 10.20
N LEU A 130 -2.15 -5.82 10.37
CA LEU A 130 -2.94 -6.80 11.13
C LEU A 130 -3.11 -6.38 12.59
N ASN A 131 -2.04 -6.00 13.31
CA ASN A 131 -2.17 -5.62 14.71
C ASN A 131 -2.99 -4.34 14.93
N THR A 132 -2.99 -3.44 13.95
CA THR A 132 -3.68 -2.14 14.06
C THR A 132 -5.16 -2.27 13.68
N TYR A 133 -5.50 -3.01 12.64
CA TYR A 133 -6.84 -3.04 12.06
C TYR A 133 -7.58 -4.37 12.24
N PHE A 134 -6.86 -5.48 12.36
CA PHE A 134 -7.40 -6.84 12.46
C PHE A 134 -6.75 -7.59 13.63
N PRO A 135 -6.82 -7.11 14.88
CA PRO A 135 -6.11 -7.73 15.98
C PRO A 135 -6.66 -9.13 16.28
N ASP A 136 -5.85 -10.16 16.06
CA ASP A 136 -6.14 -11.54 16.45
C ASP A 136 -4.97 -12.10 17.30
N PRO A 137 -5.21 -12.58 18.54
CA PRO A 137 -4.18 -13.19 19.38
C PRO A 137 -3.51 -14.44 18.79
N SER A 138 -4.11 -15.07 17.79
CA SER A 138 -3.55 -16.23 17.10
C SER A 138 -2.43 -15.87 16.12
N PHE A 139 -2.35 -14.62 15.66
CA PHE A 139 -1.31 -14.19 14.73
C PHE A 139 0.07 -14.24 15.39
N THR A 140 0.92 -15.15 14.90
CA THR A 140 2.29 -15.29 15.36
C THR A 140 3.26 -14.56 14.44
N PHE A 141 3.83 -13.45 14.91
CA PHE A 141 4.93 -12.78 14.24
C PHE A 141 6.26 -13.08 14.94
N PRO A 142 7.36 -13.44 14.23
CA PRO A 142 8.58 -13.91 14.86
C PRO A 142 9.20 -12.85 15.76
N THR A 143 9.42 -13.19 17.03
CA THR A 143 9.91 -12.28 18.05
C THR A 143 11.32 -11.76 17.75
N GLN A 144 12.17 -12.57 17.11
CA GLN A 144 13.53 -12.19 16.72
C GLN A 144 13.53 -11.08 15.65
N MET A 145 12.63 -11.18 14.66
CA MET A 145 12.47 -10.16 13.62
C MET A 145 12.08 -8.80 14.22
N LYS A 146 11.12 -8.76 15.16
CA LYS A 146 10.70 -7.52 15.84
C LYS A 146 11.91 -6.76 16.39
N LYS A 147 12.84 -7.45 17.04
CA LYS A 147 14.01 -6.84 17.67
C LYS A 147 14.96 -6.23 16.63
N ASP A 148 15.35 -7.01 15.63
CA ASP A 148 16.39 -6.61 14.68
C ASP A 148 15.91 -5.46 13.77
N PHE A 149 14.61 -5.40 13.43
CA PHE A 149 14.08 -4.32 12.60
C PHE A 149 13.84 -3.02 13.35
N TYR A 150 13.27 -3.02 14.55
CA TYR A 150 13.10 -1.77 15.30
C TYR A 150 14.47 -1.16 15.66
N GLU A 151 15.46 -1.98 16.03
CA GLU A 151 16.83 -1.53 16.28
C GLU A 151 17.48 -0.92 15.02
N ASN A 152 17.24 -1.50 13.83
CA ASN A 152 17.78 -0.97 12.56
C ASN A 152 16.96 0.21 11.99
N THR A 153 15.66 0.29 12.25
CA THR A 153 14.78 1.35 11.71
C THR A 153 15.01 2.68 12.42
N ASP A 154 15.31 2.69 13.71
CA ASP A 154 15.71 3.91 14.43
C ASP A 154 17.04 4.47 13.89
N ILE A 155 17.98 3.59 13.56
CA ILE A 155 19.25 3.96 12.92
C ILE A 155 18.99 4.47 11.49
N ASN A 156 18.18 3.77 10.71
CA ASN A 156 17.90 4.11 9.31
C ASN A 156 16.98 5.34 9.15
N GLN A 157 16.02 5.59 10.04
CA GLN A 157 15.26 6.84 10.07
C GLN A 157 16.16 8.04 10.41
N SER A 158 17.16 7.85 11.28
CA SER A 158 18.14 8.90 11.59
C SER A 158 19.03 9.25 10.38
N LEU A 159 19.37 8.25 9.56
CA LEU A 159 20.17 8.40 8.34
C LEU A 159 19.33 8.89 7.14
N SER A 160 18.10 8.41 6.99
CA SER A 160 17.14 8.82 5.97
C SER A 160 16.73 10.29 6.15
N ARG A 161 16.45 10.73 7.38
CA ARG A 161 16.21 12.17 7.67
C ARG A 161 17.41 13.05 7.30
N LYS A 162 18.65 12.54 7.42
CA LYS A 162 19.86 13.24 6.95
C LYS A 162 19.95 13.26 5.42
N ALA A 163 19.61 12.17 4.73
CA ALA A 163 19.64 12.09 3.27
C ALA A 163 18.56 12.97 2.61
N THR A 164 17.33 12.96 3.12
CA THR A 164 16.22 13.80 2.61
C THR A 164 16.49 15.29 2.82
N LYS A 165 17.18 15.66 3.92
CA LYS A 165 17.63 17.04 4.17
C LYS A 165 18.73 17.48 3.19
N TYR A 166 19.66 16.59 2.85
CA TYR A 166 20.74 16.86 1.90
C TYR A 166 20.22 17.07 0.46
N VAL A 167 19.17 16.34 0.06
CA VAL A 167 18.52 16.53 -1.24
C VAL A 167 17.66 17.79 -1.27
N ALA A 168 17.02 18.18 -0.17
CA ALA A 168 16.25 19.44 -0.09
C ALA A 168 17.14 20.70 -0.15
N GLU A 169 18.36 20.64 0.41
CA GLU A 169 19.34 21.75 0.38
C GLU A 169 20.00 21.92 -1.00
N LEU A 170 20.08 20.87 -1.83
CA LEU A 170 20.67 20.93 -3.18
C LEU A 170 19.69 21.38 -4.29
N VAL A 171 18.39 21.49 -3.98
CA VAL A 171 17.33 21.78 -4.96
C VAL A 171 16.56 23.08 -4.62
N SER A 172 17.03 23.83 -3.62
CA SER A 172 16.52 25.20 -3.37
C SER A 172 17.34 26.21 -4.22
N PRO A 173 16.69 27.15 -4.93
CA PRO A 173 17.37 28.10 -5.82
C PRO A 173 18.28 29.10 -5.10
#